data_AF-A0ABD7I0H3-F1
#
_entry.id   AF-A0ABD7I0H3-F1
#
_cell.length_a   1.000
_cell.length_b   1.000
_cell.length_c   1.000
_cell.angle_alpha   90.00
_cell.angle_beta   90.00
_cell.angle_gamma   90.00
#
_symmetry.space_group_name_H-M   'P 1'
#
loop_
_entity.id
_entity.type
_entity.pdbx_description
1 polymer ?
#
loop_
_entity_poly.entity_id
_entity_poly.type
_entity_poly.pdbx_seq_one_letter_code
_entity_poly.pdbx_strand_id
1 'polypeptide(L)'
;MFTFDLQLFGGGKKSKVQSIGANLPQTSPEEKQLLQGQMDWINRTNQSANTLQGMGDRALNNVVSPQYQQMYNAYLGTNKDNQNALAALQNQVSTAGAKNLTDNTRYANQLGASVDAMNNGAGQLANEYNGALLKNQNAMDSITNGQLPTAYADARRQVLNNDLQATVGNAVSGLASRGIVNSSITDNALNDISKNASNTLAAQYANDLNQAAALNSQAFNNSLSGIGAKMGLWGNTYNNQQNGIVNQANLLNQGYTNQMNNAGTAAGLVGQREGLAQNPINTGATTQSAAIQPAKDYYSMSQLNNADQEDLLNRYMTLRYGLAQPAQTMVKQGSGGFFGGLMKGFCFVAGTQISTPEGGKVIESFVNGDNVISLDTVNDVIKLHDMGEKETHRLETIDCQVRTTATEKVLTPNGLKLVEALEIGEPIMTVHGYQPVTVCEPTGNTEQVFELQCTGDNLFYANGIMAEGINEAELKAIADAKKLSENTGKKEDKGTGEETDETNDPTDENSEDTDEVTDEKTTKKTKGKKSEKVEE
;
A
#
# COMPACT_ATOMS: atom_id res chain seq x y z
N MET A 1 -64.96 -6.23 64.70
CA MET A 1 -66.34 -6.12 64.20
C MET A 1 -66.49 -4.69 63.71
N PHE A 2 -66.53 -4.47 62.40
CA PHE A 2 -66.75 -3.13 61.85
C PHE A 2 -68.25 -2.99 61.58
N THR A 3 -68.88 -2.02 62.22
CA THR A 3 -70.29 -1.68 61.99
C THR A 3 -70.33 -0.52 61.02
N PHE A 4 -71.04 -0.69 59.89
CA PHE A 4 -71.30 0.42 58.97
C PHE A 4 -72.74 0.88 59.18
N ASP A 5 -72.90 2.13 59.60
CA ASP A 5 -74.22 2.75 59.71
C ASP A 5 -74.59 3.38 58.36
N LEU A 6 -75.51 2.74 57.65
CA LEU A 6 -76.10 3.30 56.44
C LEU A 6 -77.27 4.20 56.82
N GLN A 7 -77.02 5.51 56.83
CA GLN A 7 -78.05 6.52 57.03
C GLN A 7 -78.84 6.73 55.73
N LEU A 8 -80.00 6.08 55.61
CA LEU A 8 -80.94 6.35 54.52
C LEU A 8 -81.68 7.67 54.82
N PHE A 9 -81.40 8.71 54.03
CA PHE A 9 -82.07 10.01 54.13
C PHE A 9 -83.48 9.92 53.53
N GLY A 10 -84.46 9.65 54.39
CA GLY A 10 -85.89 9.76 54.08
C GLY A 10 -86.57 10.63 55.14
N GLY A 11 -87.07 11.79 54.73
CA GLY A 11 -87.69 12.77 55.63
C GLY A 11 -88.93 12.25 56.35
N GLY A 12 -89.00 12.55 57.65
CA GLY A 12 -90.24 12.52 58.43
C GLY A 12 -90.54 11.19 59.14
N LYS A 13 -90.20 11.16 60.44
CA LYS A 13 -90.55 10.17 61.49
C LYS A 13 -89.66 8.91 61.58
N LYS A 14 -88.69 9.01 62.52
CA LYS A 14 -87.87 7.95 63.15
C LYS A 14 -87.20 6.95 62.18
N SER A 15 -85.99 7.28 61.74
CA SER A 15 -85.09 6.41 60.97
C SER A 15 -84.86 5.08 61.70
N LYS A 16 -85.32 3.97 61.12
CA LYS A 16 -84.97 2.62 61.58
C LYS A 16 -83.56 2.31 61.11
N VAL A 17 -82.61 2.23 62.03
CA VAL A 17 -81.29 1.64 61.79
C VAL A 17 -81.50 0.13 61.60
N GLN A 18 -81.15 -0.40 60.44
CA GLN A 18 -80.98 -1.84 60.25
C GLN A 18 -79.49 -2.13 60.23
N SER A 19 -79.00 -2.86 61.24
CA SER A 19 -77.64 -3.39 61.28
C SER A 19 -77.63 -4.74 60.60
N ILE A 20 -76.92 -4.86 59.48
CA ILE A 20 -76.58 -6.14 58.86
C ILE A 20 -75.14 -6.47 59.32
N GLY A 21 -74.95 -7.58 60.01
CA GLY A 21 -73.61 -8.03 60.39
C GLY A 21 -72.84 -8.48 59.15
N ALA A 22 -71.77 -7.78 58.80
CA ALA A 22 -70.78 -8.27 57.85
C ALA A 22 -69.86 -9.26 58.56
N ASN A 23 -70.09 -10.56 58.36
CA ASN A 23 -69.11 -11.58 58.73
C ASN A 23 -68.01 -11.59 57.67
N LEU A 24 -66.85 -11.02 57.99
CA LEU A 24 -65.61 -11.40 57.31
C LEU A 24 -65.39 -12.89 57.59
N PRO A 25 -65.20 -13.74 56.57
CA PRO A 25 -64.85 -15.14 56.79
C PRO A 25 -63.64 -15.22 57.72
N GLN A 26 -63.73 -16.04 58.77
CA GLN A 26 -62.57 -16.35 59.61
C GLN A 26 -61.55 -17.09 58.74
N THR A 27 -60.31 -16.58 58.70
CA THR A 27 -59.19 -17.16 57.95
C THR A 27 -59.07 -18.65 58.26
N SER A 28 -59.17 -19.50 57.24
CA SER A 28 -59.13 -20.95 57.44
C SER A 28 -57.76 -21.38 58.00
N PRO A 29 -57.67 -22.53 58.68
CA PRO A 29 -56.38 -23.09 59.09
C PRO A 29 -55.40 -23.27 57.92
N GLU A 30 -55.89 -23.62 56.73
CA GLU A 30 -55.05 -23.72 55.52
C GLU A 30 -54.53 -22.36 55.06
N GLU A 31 -55.36 -21.30 55.09
CA GLU A 31 -54.92 -19.95 54.75
C GLU A 31 -53.86 -19.43 55.74
N LYS A 32 -53.96 -19.76 57.03
CA LYS A 32 -52.93 -19.41 58.02
C LYS A 32 -51.61 -20.14 57.77
N GLN A 33 -51.66 -21.42 57.38
CA GLN A 33 -50.47 -22.20 57.03
C GLN A 33 -49.80 -21.68 55.76
N LEU A 34 -50.60 -21.29 54.76
CA LEU A 34 -50.10 -20.68 53.53
C LEU A 34 -49.42 -19.33 53.80
N LEU A 35 -50.04 -18.48 54.63
CA LEU A 35 -49.49 -17.20 55.05
C LEU A 35 -48.19 -17.37 55.84
N GLN A 36 -48.12 -18.36 56.73
CA GLN A 36 -46.89 -18.67 57.47
C GLN A 36 -45.78 -19.15 56.53
N GLY A 37 -46.08 -20.05 55.59
CA GLY A 37 -45.11 -20.52 54.59
C GLY A 37 -44.58 -19.40 53.69
N GLN A 38 -45.43 -18.42 53.36
CA GLN A 38 -45.03 -17.22 52.62
C GLN A 38 -44.16 -16.27 53.45
N MET A 39 -44.49 -16.05 54.73
CA MET A 39 -43.64 -15.27 55.64
C MET A 39 -42.26 -15.91 55.84
N ASP A 40 -42.21 -17.24 55.96
CA ASP A 40 -40.96 -17.98 56.06
C ASP A 40 -40.14 -17.90 54.76
N TRP A 41 -40.80 -17.89 53.59
CA TRP A 41 -40.15 -17.65 52.29
C TRP A 41 -39.60 -16.23 52.19
N ILE A 42 -40.39 -15.20 52.52
CA ILE A 42 -39.97 -13.78 52.55
C ILE A 42 -38.76 -13.59 53.46
N ASN A 43 -38.77 -14.17 54.67
CA ASN A 43 -37.68 -14.07 55.63
C ASN A 43 -36.39 -14.75 55.12
N ARG A 44 -36.50 -15.94 54.49
CA ARG A 44 -35.36 -16.63 53.88
C ARG A 44 -34.77 -15.86 52.71
N THR A 45 -35.62 -15.29 51.86
CA THR A 45 -35.18 -14.49 50.70
C THR A 45 -34.48 -13.19 51.15
N ASN A 46 -35.00 -12.51 52.17
CA ASN A 46 -34.34 -11.35 52.78
C ASN A 46 -32.96 -11.69 53.36
N GLN A 47 -32.84 -12.84 54.03
CA GLN A 47 -31.56 -13.29 54.58
C GLN A 47 -30.55 -13.58 53.46
N SER A 48 -31.00 -14.18 52.35
CA SER A 48 -30.18 -14.41 51.15
C SER A 48 -29.72 -13.08 50.53
N ALA A 49 -30.62 -12.11 50.33
CA ALA A 49 -30.31 -10.80 49.77
C ALA A 49 -29.29 -10.02 50.61
N ASN A 50 -29.42 -10.04 51.94
CA ASN A 50 -28.46 -9.42 52.87
C ASN A 50 -27.09 -10.11 52.85
N THR A 51 -27.08 -11.45 52.72
CA THR A 51 -25.82 -12.20 52.60
C THR A 51 -25.09 -11.84 51.32
N LEU A 52 -25.81 -11.72 50.19
CA LEU A 52 -25.26 -11.29 48.90
C LEU A 52 -24.73 -9.85 48.95
N GLN A 53 -25.43 -8.92 49.62
CA GLN A 53 -24.89 -7.56 49.84
C GLN A 53 -23.57 -7.60 50.62
N GLY A 54 -23.50 -8.38 51.70
CA GLY A 54 -22.27 -8.54 52.46
C GLY A 54 -21.14 -9.26 51.69
N MET A 55 -21.46 -10.05 50.66
CA MET A 55 -20.45 -10.58 49.72
C MET A 55 -19.98 -9.48 48.75
N GLY A 56 -20.89 -8.64 48.26
CA GLY A 56 -20.57 -7.44 47.46
C GLY A 56 -19.66 -6.45 48.18
N ASP A 57 -19.96 -6.12 49.44
CA ASP A 57 -19.16 -5.20 50.26
C ASP A 57 -17.73 -5.74 50.49
N ARG A 58 -17.59 -7.05 50.71
CA ARG A 58 -16.27 -7.69 50.86
C ARG A 58 -15.50 -7.73 49.55
N ALA A 59 -16.18 -7.96 48.43
CA ALA A 59 -15.58 -7.93 47.11
C ALA A 59 -15.06 -6.52 46.77
N LEU A 60 -15.82 -5.46 47.09
CA LEU A 60 -15.39 -4.06 46.92
C LEU A 60 -14.16 -3.68 47.75
N ASN A 61 -14.06 -4.19 48.97
CA ASN A 61 -12.91 -3.92 49.84
C ASN A 61 -11.59 -4.53 49.35
N ASN A 62 -11.63 -5.49 48.42
CA ASN A 62 -10.45 -6.14 47.84
C ASN A 62 -10.16 -5.70 46.40
N VAL A 63 -10.78 -4.61 45.91
CA VAL A 63 -10.57 -4.10 44.55
C VAL A 63 -9.17 -3.50 44.40
N VAL A 64 -8.48 -3.86 43.32
CA VAL A 64 -7.18 -3.28 42.96
C VAL A 64 -7.37 -1.82 42.54
N SER A 65 -6.53 -0.92 43.06
CA SER A 65 -6.49 0.50 42.68
C SER A 65 -5.20 0.81 41.90
N PRO A 66 -5.23 0.84 40.55
CA PRO A 66 -4.07 1.16 39.74
C PRO A 66 -3.63 2.61 39.93
N GLN A 67 -2.32 2.86 39.88
CA GLN A 67 -1.73 4.20 40.01
C GLN A 67 -1.73 4.91 38.64
N TYR A 68 -2.92 5.16 38.09
CA TYR A 68 -3.09 5.71 36.73
C TYR A 68 -2.28 6.98 36.46
N GLN A 69 -2.14 7.85 37.45
CA GLN A 69 -1.38 9.09 37.29
C GLN A 69 0.12 8.85 37.05
N GLN A 70 0.72 7.86 37.70
CA GLN A 70 2.13 7.50 37.47
C GLN A 70 2.30 6.80 36.11
N MET A 71 1.38 5.91 35.77
CA MET A 71 1.39 5.18 34.51
C MET A 71 1.22 6.11 33.31
N TYR A 72 0.31 7.09 33.42
CA TYR A 72 0.12 8.13 32.42
C TYR A 72 1.33 9.04 32.28
N ASN A 73 1.95 9.45 33.40
CA ASN A 73 3.20 10.24 33.35
C ASN A 73 4.36 9.47 32.70
N ALA A 74 4.49 8.16 32.96
CA ALA A 74 5.48 7.31 32.31
C ALA A 74 5.23 7.13 30.81
N TYR A 75 3.96 6.99 30.41
CA TYR A 75 3.54 6.98 29.02
C TYR A 75 3.90 8.30 28.32
N LEU A 76 3.57 9.45 28.92
CA LEU A 76 3.91 10.77 28.37
C LEU A 76 5.41 10.97 28.19
N GLY A 77 6.23 10.52 29.15
CA GLY A 77 7.68 10.56 29.05
C GLY A 77 8.20 9.70 27.88
N THR A 78 7.73 8.46 27.79
CA THR A 78 8.12 7.54 26.71
C THR A 78 7.68 8.06 25.34
N ASN A 79 6.47 8.61 25.24
CA ASN A 79 5.97 9.18 23.99
C ASN A 79 6.79 10.40 23.57
N LYS A 80 7.15 11.29 24.51
CA LYS A 80 8.04 12.41 24.23
C LYS A 80 9.41 11.95 23.68
N ASP A 81 9.99 10.90 24.27
CA ASP A 81 11.25 10.34 23.79
C ASP A 81 11.12 9.72 22.40
N ASN A 82 10.00 9.06 22.12
CA ASN A 82 9.67 8.50 20.80
C ASN A 82 9.53 9.62 19.75
N GLN A 83 8.81 10.70 20.06
CA GLN A 83 8.67 11.87 19.18
C GLN A 83 10.04 12.51 18.88
N ASN A 84 10.91 12.65 19.88
CA ASN A 84 12.27 13.14 19.69
C ASN A 84 13.10 12.20 18.78
N ALA A 85 12.95 10.89 18.94
CA ALA A 85 13.63 9.90 18.10
C ALA A 85 13.15 9.95 16.65
N LEU A 86 11.83 10.07 16.42
CA LEU A 86 11.25 10.23 15.08
C LEU A 86 11.72 11.54 14.43
N ALA A 87 11.75 12.65 15.17
CA ALA A 87 12.27 13.92 14.66
C ALA A 87 13.76 13.83 14.28
N ALA A 88 14.58 13.10 15.06
CA ALA A 88 15.98 12.86 14.73
C ALA A 88 16.13 12.01 13.46
N LEU A 89 15.33 10.94 13.31
CA LEU A 89 15.30 10.10 12.11
C LEU A 89 14.86 10.89 10.87
N GLN A 90 13.85 11.75 11.01
CA GLN A 90 13.36 12.59 9.91
C GLN A 90 14.45 13.57 9.43
N ASN A 91 15.19 14.18 10.36
CA ASN A 91 16.34 15.02 10.02
C ASN A 91 17.45 14.23 9.32
N GLN A 92 17.73 13.01 9.77
CA GLN A 92 18.71 12.13 9.16
C GLN A 92 18.31 11.75 7.72
N VAL A 93 17.04 11.40 7.51
CA VAL A 93 16.50 11.06 6.17
C VAL A 93 16.56 12.26 5.24
N SER A 94 16.13 13.44 5.70
CA SER A 94 16.19 14.67 4.92
C SER A 94 17.63 15.04 4.53
N THR A 95 18.57 14.95 5.48
CA THR A 95 19.99 15.22 5.23
C THR A 95 20.59 14.23 4.23
N ALA A 96 20.29 12.94 4.39
CA ALA A 96 20.74 11.89 3.48
C ALA A 96 20.18 12.09 2.06
N GLY A 97 18.91 12.46 1.94
CA GLY A 97 18.26 12.76 0.66
C GLY A 97 18.89 13.97 -0.05
N ALA A 98 19.10 15.07 0.68
CA ALA A 98 19.77 16.26 0.14
C ALA A 98 21.20 15.95 -0.33
N LYS A 99 21.94 15.14 0.44
CA LYS A 99 23.29 14.69 0.08
C LYS A 99 23.25 13.81 -1.17
N ASN A 100 22.32 12.84 -1.25
CA ASN A 100 22.18 11.96 -2.40
C ASN A 100 21.87 12.75 -3.69
N LEU A 101 20.97 13.73 -3.61
CA LEU A 101 20.66 14.62 -4.73
C LEU A 101 21.89 15.43 -5.18
N THR A 102 22.65 15.96 -4.21
CA THR A 102 23.89 16.70 -4.48
C THR A 102 24.93 15.83 -5.17
N ASP A 103 25.14 14.62 -4.66
CA ASP A 103 26.08 13.65 -5.23
C ASP A 103 25.65 13.21 -6.65
N ASN A 104 24.36 12.92 -6.86
CA ASN A 104 23.82 12.57 -8.18
C ASN A 104 23.95 13.72 -9.19
N THR A 105 23.72 14.97 -8.75
CA THR A 105 23.95 16.16 -9.59
C THR A 105 25.42 16.29 -9.98
N ARG A 106 26.35 16.05 -9.04
CA ARG A 106 27.78 16.02 -9.33
C ARG A 106 28.12 14.96 -10.37
N TYR A 107 27.54 13.76 -10.28
CA TYR A 107 27.77 12.70 -11.26
C TYR A 107 27.26 13.03 -12.65
N ALA A 108 26.06 13.60 -12.74
CA ALA A 108 25.52 14.08 -14.01
C ALA A 108 26.46 15.10 -14.66
N ASN A 109 26.98 16.05 -13.88
CA ASN A 109 27.95 17.03 -14.38
C ASN A 109 29.28 16.39 -14.79
N GLN A 110 29.78 15.40 -14.05
CA GLN A 110 31.01 14.67 -14.40
C GLN A 110 30.84 13.84 -15.68
N LEU A 111 29.68 13.21 -15.88
CA LEU A 111 29.35 12.51 -17.12
C LEU A 111 29.27 13.48 -18.29
N GLY A 112 28.59 14.62 -18.12
CA GLY A 112 28.54 15.69 -19.12
C GLY A 112 29.94 16.17 -19.51
N ALA A 113 30.78 16.50 -18.53
CA ALA A 113 32.16 16.90 -18.78
C ALA A 113 33.00 15.80 -19.47
N SER A 114 32.76 14.52 -19.15
CA SER A 114 33.41 13.39 -19.82
C SER A 114 33.00 13.27 -21.28
N VAL A 115 31.71 13.50 -21.60
CA VAL A 115 31.19 13.53 -22.97
C VAL A 115 31.72 14.74 -23.73
N ASP A 116 31.85 15.90 -23.09
CA ASP A 116 32.45 17.07 -23.72
C ASP A 116 33.93 16.84 -24.03
N ALA A 117 34.68 16.24 -23.10
CA ALA A 117 36.04 15.79 -23.35
C ALA A 117 36.10 14.76 -24.49
N MET A 118 35.07 13.91 -24.61
CA MET A 118 34.91 12.96 -25.70
C MET A 118 34.76 13.68 -27.05
N ASN A 119 33.83 14.62 -27.16
CA ASN A 119 33.60 15.33 -28.41
C ASN A 119 34.81 16.16 -28.83
N ASN A 120 35.48 16.82 -27.87
CA ASN A 120 36.68 17.59 -28.12
C ASN A 120 37.85 16.72 -28.59
N GLY A 121 38.10 15.59 -27.92
CA GLY A 121 39.15 14.66 -28.32
C GLY A 121 38.90 14.07 -29.71
N ALA A 122 37.67 13.64 -30.00
CA ALA A 122 37.29 13.15 -31.33
C ALA A 122 37.51 14.23 -32.41
N GLY A 123 37.16 15.49 -32.14
CA GLY A 123 37.42 16.61 -33.04
C GLY A 123 38.91 16.87 -33.28
N GLN A 124 39.75 16.78 -32.25
CA GLN A 124 41.20 16.89 -32.39
C GLN A 124 41.79 15.76 -33.24
N LEU A 125 41.38 14.51 -33.00
CA LEU A 125 41.84 13.38 -33.80
C LEU A 125 41.38 13.49 -35.27
N ALA A 126 40.15 13.94 -35.51
CA ALA A 126 39.65 14.19 -36.87
C ALA A 126 40.47 15.28 -37.58
N ASN A 127 40.84 16.35 -36.87
CA ASN A 127 41.71 17.39 -37.41
C ASN A 127 43.13 16.88 -37.71
N GLU A 128 43.70 16.06 -36.83
CA GLU A 128 45.00 15.41 -37.08
C GLU A 128 44.95 14.50 -38.31
N TYR A 129 43.90 13.70 -38.46
CA TYR A 129 43.68 12.83 -39.62
C TYR A 129 43.55 13.62 -40.91
N ASN A 130 42.69 14.64 -40.94
CA ASN A 130 42.52 15.50 -42.11
C ASN A 130 43.81 16.23 -42.47
N GLY A 131 44.58 16.68 -41.47
CA GLY A 131 45.88 17.30 -41.67
C GLY A 131 46.92 16.34 -42.26
N ALA A 132 46.95 15.09 -41.81
CA ALA A 132 47.82 14.07 -42.37
C ALA A 132 47.44 13.73 -43.83
N LEU A 133 46.14 13.63 -44.12
CA LEU A 133 45.61 13.38 -45.46
C LEU A 133 45.98 14.51 -46.42
N LEU A 134 45.73 15.77 -46.02
CA LEU A 134 46.04 16.93 -46.85
C LEU A 134 47.55 17.05 -47.13
N LYS A 135 48.41 16.79 -46.14
CA LYS A 135 49.87 16.76 -46.33
C LYS A 135 50.28 15.69 -47.33
N ASN A 136 49.69 14.49 -47.23
CA ASN A 136 49.98 13.40 -48.17
C ASN A 136 49.52 13.74 -49.59
N GLN A 137 48.31 14.28 -49.76
CA GLN A 137 47.77 14.72 -51.05
C GLN A 137 48.68 15.76 -51.71
N ASN A 138 49.00 16.85 -51.01
CA ASN A 138 49.87 17.90 -51.55
C ASN A 138 51.25 17.36 -51.99
N ALA A 139 51.83 16.45 -51.20
CA ALA A 139 53.11 15.83 -51.53
C ALA A 139 53.01 14.90 -52.75
N MET A 140 51.94 14.11 -52.86
CA MET A 140 51.68 13.24 -54.01
C MET A 140 51.39 14.02 -55.28
N ASP A 141 50.64 15.13 -55.20
CA ASP A 141 50.37 16.02 -56.33
C ASP A 141 51.67 16.63 -56.86
N SER A 142 52.55 17.09 -55.95
CA SER A 142 53.87 17.62 -56.33
C SER A 142 54.72 16.55 -57.03
N ILE A 143 54.80 15.34 -56.47
CA ILE A 143 55.56 14.23 -57.04
C ILE A 143 55.00 13.80 -58.40
N THR A 144 53.68 13.74 -58.55
CA THR A 144 53.02 13.38 -59.82
C THR A 144 53.26 14.43 -60.90
N ASN A 145 53.38 15.70 -60.52
CA ASN A 145 53.78 16.80 -61.41
C ASN A 145 55.30 16.86 -61.65
N GLY A 146 56.05 15.85 -61.24
CA GLY A 146 57.50 15.78 -61.44
C GLY A 146 58.27 16.77 -60.57
N GLN A 147 57.78 17.09 -59.37
CA GLN A 147 58.49 17.92 -58.40
C GLN A 147 58.94 17.06 -57.21
N LEU A 148 60.24 16.99 -56.98
CA LEU A 148 60.80 16.31 -55.81
C LEU A 148 60.62 17.17 -54.54
N PRO A 149 60.38 16.57 -53.37
CA PRO A 149 60.39 17.29 -52.10
C PRO A 149 61.71 18.04 -51.90
N THR A 150 61.67 19.29 -51.44
CA THR A 150 62.85 20.18 -51.36
C THR A 150 64.02 19.55 -50.61
N ALA A 151 63.78 18.94 -49.45
CA ALA A 151 64.83 18.27 -48.67
C ALA A 151 65.45 17.08 -49.42
N TYR A 152 64.65 16.34 -50.18
CA TYR A 152 65.12 15.24 -51.02
C TYR A 152 65.95 15.77 -52.20
N ALA A 153 65.45 16.82 -52.88
CA ALA A 153 66.13 17.47 -53.99
C ALA A 153 67.47 18.10 -53.57
N ASP A 154 67.52 18.76 -52.41
CA ASP A 154 68.75 19.36 -51.86
C ASP A 154 69.78 18.29 -51.50
N ALA A 155 69.37 17.20 -50.85
CA ALA A 155 70.24 16.07 -50.54
C ALA A 155 70.79 15.43 -51.82
N ARG A 156 69.94 15.27 -52.85
CA ARG A 156 70.37 14.70 -54.13
C ARG A 156 71.32 15.64 -54.89
N ARG A 157 71.05 16.94 -54.89
CA ARG A 157 71.95 17.95 -55.47
C ARG A 157 73.34 17.91 -54.83
N GLN A 158 73.40 17.74 -53.50
CA GLN A 158 74.67 17.62 -52.79
C GLN A 158 75.46 16.37 -53.22
N VAL A 159 74.79 15.21 -53.35
CA VAL A 159 75.41 13.96 -53.83
C VAL A 159 75.91 14.12 -55.27
N LEU A 160 75.07 14.64 -56.17
CA LEU A 160 75.43 14.85 -57.58
C LEU A 160 76.63 15.80 -57.74
N ASN A 161 76.71 16.87 -56.94
CA ASN A 161 77.84 17.80 -56.98
C ASN A 161 79.16 17.11 -56.58
N ASN A 162 79.12 16.24 -55.56
CA ASN A 162 80.30 15.49 -55.13
C ASN A 162 80.75 14.49 -56.21
N ASP A 163 79.80 13.77 -56.82
CA ASP A 163 80.07 12.80 -57.87
C ASP A 163 80.61 13.47 -59.15
N LEU A 164 80.05 14.61 -59.52
CA LEU A 164 80.50 15.40 -60.67
C LEU A 164 81.91 15.96 -60.43
N GLN A 165 82.18 16.49 -59.23
CA GLN A 165 83.50 17.02 -58.87
C GLN A 165 84.57 15.91 -58.91
N ALA A 166 84.26 14.72 -58.41
CA ALA A 166 85.16 13.57 -58.49
C ALA A 166 85.38 13.08 -59.93
N THR A 167 84.31 13.00 -60.73
CA THR A 167 84.38 12.53 -62.13
C THR A 167 85.17 13.50 -63.00
N VAL A 168 84.89 14.80 -62.91
CA VAL A 168 85.63 15.86 -63.61
C VAL A 168 87.08 15.90 -63.12
N GLY A 169 87.32 15.81 -61.81
CA GLY A 169 88.66 15.76 -61.24
C GLY A 169 89.50 14.59 -61.77
N ASN A 170 88.91 13.39 -61.87
CA ASN A 170 89.56 12.20 -62.41
C ASN A 170 89.80 12.29 -63.92
N ALA A 171 88.85 12.82 -64.68
CA ALA A 171 88.99 13.01 -66.12
C ALA A 171 90.09 14.04 -66.43
N VAL A 172 90.09 15.17 -65.74
CA VAL A 172 91.09 16.24 -65.91
C VAL A 172 92.47 15.77 -65.43
N SER A 173 92.56 15.10 -64.28
CA SER A 173 93.82 14.52 -63.78
C SER A 173 94.39 13.45 -64.71
N GLY A 174 93.54 12.61 -65.31
CA GLY A 174 93.94 11.58 -66.28
C GLY A 174 94.43 12.16 -67.61
N LEU A 175 93.81 13.24 -68.10
CA LEU A 175 94.27 13.97 -69.29
C LEU A 175 95.59 14.71 -69.04
N ALA A 176 95.71 15.36 -67.88
CA ALA A 176 96.94 16.06 -67.45
C ALA A 176 98.11 15.09 -67.23
N SER A 177 97.89 13.95 -66.57
CA SER A 177 98.91 12.92 -66.32
C SER A 177 99.46 12.27 -67.60
N ARG A 178 98.71 12.35 -68.71
CA ARG A 178 99.13 11.87 -70.04
C ARG A 178 99.76 12.96 -70.92
N GLY A 179 99.90 14.18 -70.41
CA GLY A 179 100.42 15.33 -71.16
C GLY A 179 99.48 15.85 -72.25
N ILE A 180 98.22 15.39 -72.27
CA ILE A 180 97.22 15.75 -73.29
C ILE A 180 96.40 16.92 -72.73
N VAL A 181 96.99 18.12 -72.78
CA VAL A 181 96.30 19.37 -72.44
C VAL A 181 96.05 20.12 -73.76
N ASN A 182 95.26 19.50 -74.64
CA ASN A 182 94.83 20.13 -75.89
C ASN A 182 93.35 20.52 -75.75
N SER A 183 93.07 21.82 -75.84
CA SER A 183 91.74 22.42 -75.63
C SER A 183 90.61 21.64 -76.31
N SER A 184 90.77 21.25 -77.58
CA SER A 184 89.72 20.54 -78.32
C SER A 184 89.42 19.13 -77.79
N ILE A 185 90.41 18.42 -77.26
CA ILE A 185 90.23 17.07 -76.70
C ILE A 185 89.66 17.16 -75.29
N THR A 186 90.12 18.13 -74.49
CA THR A 186 89.57 18.41 -73.17
C THR A 186 88.11 18.88 -73.24
N ASP A 187 87.78 19.77 -74.18
CA ASP A 187 86.42 20.28 -74.38
C ASP A 187 85.46 19.18 -74.84
N ASN A 188 85.90 18.29 -75.73
CA ASN A 188 85.10 17.12 -76.13
C ASN A 188 84.87 16.15 -74.96
N ALA A 189 85.91 15.87 -74.16
CA ALA A 189 85.78 15.03 -72.98
C ALA A 189 84.83 15.63 -71.92
N LEU A 190 84.89 16.95 -71.68
CA LEU A 190 83.99 17.65 -70.79
C LEU A 190 82.55 17.71 -71.33
N ASN A 191 82.37 17.89 -72.64
CA ASN A 191 81.07 17.82 -73.30
C ASN A 191 80.44 16.43 -73.21
N ASP A 192 81.24 15.36 -73.37
CA ASP A 192 80.78 13.99 -73.23
C ASP A 192 80.41 13.65 -71.77
N ILE A 193 81.18 14.15 -70.79
CA ILE A 193 80.83 14.05 -69.37
C ILE A 193 79.52 14.79 -69.10
N SER A 194 79.35 16.01 -69.62
CA SER A 194 78.13 16.80 -69.47
C SER A 194 76.91 16.09 -70.07
N LYS A 195 77.05 15.52 -71.26
CA LYS A 195 75.97 14.79 -71.96
C LYS A 195 75.61 13.48 -71.26
N ASN A 196 76.61 12.70 -70.82
CA ASN A 196 76.39 11.46 -70.07
C ASN A 196 75.83 11.73 -68.66
N ALA A 197 76.28 12.78 -67.99
CA ALA A 197 75.73 13.22 -66.71
C ALA A 197 74.27 13.65 -66.85
N SER A 198 73.91 14.39 -67.91
CA SER A 198 72.54 14.82 -68.18
C SER A 198 71.60 13.64 -68.45
N ASN A 199 72.03 12.67 -69.26
CA ASN A 199 71.26 11.45 -69.55
C ASN A 199 71.08 10.57 -68.30
N THR A 200 72.13 10.45 -67.48
CA THR A 200 72.09 9.72 -66.21
C THR A 200 71.17 10.39 -65.21
N LEU A 201 71.21 11.73 -65.12
CA LEU A 201 70.33 12.51 -64.25
C LEU A 201 68.85 12.34 -64.63
N ALA A 202 68.52 12.40 -65.93
CA ALA A 202 67.16 12.20 -66.40
C ALA A 202 66.64 10.77 -66.11
N ALA A 203 67.47 9.74 -66.29
CA ALA A 203 67.12 8.36 -65.98
C ALA A 203 66.98 8.11 -64.46
N GLN A 204 67.78 8.79 -63.65
CA GLN A 204 67.70 8.71 -62.20
C GLN A 204 66.51 9.50 -61.64
N TYR A 205 66.06 10.57 -62.31
CA TYR A 205 64.95 11.40 -61.86
C TYR A 205 63.64 10.64 -61.69
N ALA A 206 63.31 9.74 -62.63
CA ALA A 206 62.13 8.90 -62.51
C ALA A 206 62.22 7.93 -61.31
N ASN A 207 63.40 7.40 -61.02
CA ASN A 207 63.64 6.57 -59.85
C ASN A 207 63.52 7.38 -58.55
N ASP A 208 64.01 8.61 -58.56
CA ASP A 208 63.95 9.53 -57.43
C ASP A 208 62.49 9.93 -57.10
N LEU A 209 61.66 10.17 -58.11
CA LEU A 209 60.23 10.42 -57.94
C LEU A 209 59.51 9.21 -57.33
N ASN A 210 59.79 8.00 -57.82
CA ASN A 210 59.23 6.77 -57.25
C ASN A 210 59.67 6.56 -55.80
N GLN A 211 60.94 6.82 -55.49
CA GLN A 211 61.48 6.72 -54.13
C GLN A 211 60.84 7.78 -53.20
N ALA A 212 60.68 9.01 -53.67
CA ALA A 212 59.98 10.06 -52.93
C ALA A 212 58.51 9.69 -52.67
N ALA A 213 57.83 9.08 -53.65
CA ALA A 213 56.45 8.61 -53.49
C ALA A 213 56.33 7.50 -52.42
N ALA A 214 57.25 6.53 -52.44
CA ALA A 214 57.31 5.46 -51.46
C ALA A 214 57.56 6.00 -50.03
N LEU A 215 58.51 6.93 -49.87
CA LEU A 215 58.79 7.56 -48.58
C LEU A 215 57.61 8.38 -48.05
N ASN A 216 56.93 9.14 -48.91
CA ASN A 216 55.74 9.91 -48.51
C ASN A 216 54.57 8.99 -48.13
N SER A 217 54.38 7.88 -48.85
CA SER A 217 53.39 6.87 -48.50
C SER A 217 53.70 6.21 -47.16
N GLN A 218 54.96 5.90 -46.88
CA GLN A 218 55.40 5.36 -45.59
C GLN A 218 55.20 6.38 -44.46
N ALA A 219 55.54 7.65 -44.67
CA ALA A 219 55.33 8.72 -43.71
C ALA A 219 53.84 8.91 -43.37
N PHE A 220 52.96 8.83 -44.37
CA PHE A 220 51.52 8.90 -44.16
C PHE A 220 50.99 7.69 -43.38
N ASN A 221 51.39 6.47 -43.73
CA ASN A 221 51.00 5.26 -42.99
C ASN A 221 51.48 5.28 -41.53
N ASN A 222 52.68 5.81 -41.27
CA ASN A 222 53.18 6.03 -39.92
C ASN A 222 52.31 7.06 -39.16
N SER A 223 51.89 8.14 -39.83
CA SER A 223 50.98 9.13 -39.24
C SER A 223 49.63 8.53 -38.89
N LEU A 224 49.04 7.72 -39.80
CA LEU A 224 47.78 7.02 -39.55
C LEU A 224 47.88 6.03 -38.39
N SER A 225 48.99 5.29 -38.31
CA SER A 225 49.24 4.35 -37.21
C SER A 225 49.33 5.07 -35.87
N GLY A 226 49.98 6.25 -35.83
CA GLY A 226 50.04 7.10 -34.63
C GLY A 226 48.67 7.63 -34.21
N ILE A 227 47.86 8.09 -35.16
CA ILE A 227 46.48 8.55 -34.91
C ILE A 227 45.61 7.41 -34.41
N GLY A 228 45.72 6.22 -35.02
CA GLY A 228 45.00 5.01 -34.57
C GLY A 228 45.38 4.59 -33.14
N ALA A 229 46.67 4.65 -32.79
CA ALA A 229 47.12 4.38 -31.42
C ALA A 229 46.55 5.40 -30.41
N LYS A 230 46.55 6.69 -30.77
CA LYS A 230 45.92 7.75 -29.96
C LYS A 230 44.41 7.50 -29.78
N MET A 231 43.72 7.10 -30.84
CA MET A 231 42.28 6.80 -30.81
C MET A 231 41.96 5.65 -29.86
N GLY A 232 42.75 4.57 -29.91
CA GLY A 232 42.59 3.43 -29.02
C GLY A 232 42.84 3.79 -27.56
N LEU A 233 43.93 4.51 -27.27
CA LEU A 233 44.23 4.97 -25.90
C LEU A 233 43.11 5.86 -25.37
N TRP A 234 42.67 6.82 -26.17
CA TRP A 234 41.65 7.77 -25.78
C TRP A 234 40.29 7.10 -25.54
N GLY A 235 39.89 6.16 -26.41
CA GLY A 235 38.69 5.35 -26.21
C GLY A 235 38.74 4.57 -24.90
N ASN A 236 39.90 3.99 -24.57
CA ASN A 236 40.10 3.29 -23.30
C ASN A 236 40.05 4.25 -22.09
N THR A 237 40.67 5.42 -22.18
CA THR A 237 40.63 6.44 -21.11
C THR A 237 39.20 6.90 -20.85
N TYR A 238 38.42 7.20 -21.89
CA TYR A 238 37.02 7.58 -21.79
C TYR A 238 36.17 6.47 -21.14
N ASN A 239 36.29 5.23 -21.63
CA ASN A 239 35.55 4.10 -21.05
C ASN A 239 35.89 3.89 -19.56
N ASN A 240 37.17 3.97 -19.19
CA ASN A 240 37.59 3.83 -17.80
C ASN A 240 37.05 4.98 -16.93
N GLN A 241 37.07 6.21 -17.42
CA GLN A 241 36.52 7.37 -16.73
C GLN A 241 35.01 7.24 -16.52
N GLN A 242 34.26 6.83 -17.56
CA GLN A 242 32.82 6.65 -17.48
C GLN A 242 32.44 5.53 -16.51
N ASN A 243 33.12 4.38 -16.59
CA ASN A 243 32.93 3.28 -15.65
C ASN A 243 33.24 3.70 -14.20
N GLY A 244 34.30 4.48 -13.98
CA GLY A 244 34.64 5.02 -12.66
C GLY A 244 33.55 5.91 -12.07
N ILE A 245 33.00 6.82 -12.88
CA ILE A 245 31.92 7.72 -12.47
C ILE A 245 30.64 6.93 -12.13
N VAL A 246 30.24 5.99 -13.00
CA VAL A 246 29.04 5.17 -12.80
C VAL A 246 29.18 4.26 -11.57
N ASN A 247 30.32 3.63 -11.38
CA ASN A 247 30.57 2.79 -10.20
C ASN A 247 30.50 3.60 -8.90
N GLN A 248 31.04 4.81 -8.90
CA GLN A 248 30.98 5.68 -7.73
C GLN A 248 29.54 6.12 -7.42
N ALA A 249 28.75 6.44 -8.46
CA ALA A 249 27.33 6.77 -8.32
C ALA A 249 26.54 5.59 -7.74
N ASN A 250 26.77 4.37 -8.24
CA ASN A 250 26.12 3.17 -7.75
C ASN A 250 26.43 2.90 -6.26
N LEU A 251 27.70 3.00 -5.86
CA LEU A 251 28.11 2.81 -4.47
C LEU A 251 27.46 3.83 -3.52
N LEU A 252 27.41 5.11 -3.90
CA LEU A 252 26.77 6.13 -3.06
C LEU A 252 25.25 5.97 -3.01
N ASN A 253 24.61 5.61 -4.12
CA ASN A 253 23.18 5.32 -4.13
C ASN A 253 22.83 4.10 -3.26
N GLN A 254 23.64 3.04 -3.30
CA GLN A 254 23.49 1.91 -2.37
C GLN A 254 23.66 2.34 -0.91
N GLY A 255 24.64 3.20 -0.62
CA GLY A 255 24.83 3.78 0.72
C GLY A 255 23.61 4.56 1.21
N TYR A 256 22.98 5.35 0.32
CA TYR A 256 21.74 6.06 0.62
C TYR A 256 20.58 5.09 0.88
N THR A 257 20.37 4.07 0.04
CA THR A 257 19.34 3.04 0.26
C THR A 257 19.52 2.32 1.59
N ASN A 258 20.75 1.98 1.97
CA ASN A 258 21.05 1.37 3.26
C ASN A 258 20.71 2.31 4.43
N GLN A 259 20.96 3.61 4.30
CA GLN A 259 20.57 4.60 5.31
C GLN A 259 19.05 4.73 5.43
N MET A 260 18.32 4.69 4.31
CA MET A 260 16.85 4.71 4.31
C MET A 260 16.26 3.47 4.98
N ASN A 261 16.77 2.29 4.64
CA ASN A 261 16.33 1.03 5.24
C ASN A 261 16.55 1.04 6.76
N ASN A 262 17.73 1.48 7.23
CA ASN A 262 18.03 1.58 8.64
C ASN A 262 17.11 2.58 9.37
N ALA A 263 16.82 3.72 8.73
CA ALA A 263 15.90 4.71 9.29
C ALA A 263 14.46 4.17 9.37
N GLY A 264 14.02 3.42 8.34
CA GLY A 264 12.72 2.74 8.33
C GLY A 264 12.60 1.69 9.44
N THR A 265 13.64 0.85 9.61
CA THR A 265 13.68 -0.13 10.72
C THR A 265 13.64 0.57 12.07
N ALA A 266 14.40 1.65 12.25
CA ALA A 266 14.40 2.42 13.49
C ALA A 266 13.04 3.07 13.78
N ALA A 267 12.37 3.62 12.77
CA ALA A 267 11.02 4.17 12.90
C ALA A 267 10.01 3.08 13.32
N GLY A 268 10.08 1.89 12.71
CA GLY A 268 9.24 0.75 13.09
C GLY A 268 9.44 0.31 14.54
N LEU A 269 10.68 0.30 15.04
CA LEU A 269 10.98 0.01 16.45
C LEU A 269 10.44 1.09 17.39
N VAL A 270 10.47 2.37 16.99
CA VAL A 270 9.87 3.46 17.77
C VAL A 270 8.35 3.30 17.86
N GLY A 271 7.68 2.91 16.77
CA GLY A 271 6.25 2.58 16.78
C GLY A 271 5.92 1.41 17.73
N GLN A 272 6.72 0.35 17.72
CA GLN A 272 6.54 -0.77 18.68
C GLN A 272 6.71 -0.31 20.14
N ARG A 273 7.69 0.56 20.42
CA ARG A 273 7.88 1.13 21.77
C ARG A 273 6.68 1.96 22.21
N GLU A 274 5.99 2.64 21.30
CA GLU A 274 4.78 3.39 21.61
C GLU A 274 3.62 2.47 22.04
N GLY A 275 3.40 1.36 21.33
CA GLY A 275 2.40 0.36 21.72
C GLY A 275 2.71 -0.25 23.10
N LEU A 276 3.97 -0.61 23.34
CA LEU A 276 4.42 -1.14 24.64
C LEU A 276 4.25 -0.14 25.80
N ALA A 277 4.37 1.17 25.52
CA ALA A 277 4.19 2.21 26.54
C ALA A 277 2.73 2.32 27.02
N GLN A 278 1.75 1.90 26.22
CA GLN A 278 0.34 1.93 26.57
C GLN A 278 -0.10 0.69 27.37
N ASN A 279 0.60 -0.44 27.22
CA ASN A 279 0.27 -1.71 27.87
C ASN A 279 0.01 -1.62 29.37
N PRO A 280 0.81 -0.90 30.18
CA PRO A 280 0.53 -0.77 31.60
C PRO A 280 -0.87 -0.18 31.86
N ILE A 281 -1.26 0.89 31.14
CA ILE A 281 -2.54 1.59 31.31
C ILE A 281 -3.71 0.64 30.99
N ASN A 282 -3.63 -0.06 29.85
CA ASN A 282 -4.64 -1.04 29.44
C ASN A 282 -4.74 -2.19 30.44
N THR A 283 -3.61 -2.75 30.87
CA THR A 283 -3.57 -3.81 31.88
C THR A 283 -4.18 -3.36 33.21
N GLY A 284 -3.89 -2.14 33.64
CA GLY A 284 -4.46 -1.53 34.84
C GLY A 284 -5.98 -1.40 34.75
N ALA A 285 -6.51 -0.90 33.63
CA ALA A 285 -7.95 -0.81 33.37
C ALA A 285 -8.65 -2.17 33.39
N THR A 286 -8.12 -3.16 32.68
CA THR A 286 -8.70 -4.51 32.65
C THR A 286 -8.67 -5.17 34.03
N THR A 287 -7.57 -5.03 34.77
CA THR A 287 -7.43 -5.60 36.12
C THR A 287 -8.40 -4.94 37.11
N GLN A 288 -8.58 -3.62 37.04
CA GLN A 288 -9.56 -2.92 37.87
C GLN A 288 -11.00 -3.35 37.53
N SER A 289 -11.34 -3.44 36.24
CA SER A 289 -12.66 -3.90 35.79
C SER A 289 -12.98 -5.31 36.28
N ALA A 290 -12.03 -6.24 36.11
CA ALA A 290 -12.16 -7.62 36.56
C ALA A 290 -12.30 -7.73 38.09
N ALA A 291 -11.60 -6.88 38.85
CA ALA A 291 -11.69 -6.87 40.30
C ALA A 291 -13.05 -6.34 40.82
N ILE A 292 -13.75 -5.50 40.05
CA ILE A 292 -15.05 -4.92 40.42
C ILE A 292 -16.22 -5.85 40.02
N GLN A 293 -16.04 -6.72 39.01
CA GLN A 293 -17.11 -7.57 38.49
C GLN A 293 -17.81 -8.44 39.55
N PRO A 294 -17.10 -9.13 40.48
CA PRO A 294 -17.75 -9.95 41.49
C PRO A 294 -18.69 -9.14 42.39
N ALA A 295 -18.31 -7.91 42.74
CA ALA A 295 -19.18 -7.03 43.53
C ALA A 295 -20.46 -6.70 42.76
N LYS A 296 -20.35 -6.35 41.47
CA LYS A 296 -21.52 -6.08 40.61
C LYS A 296 -22.45 -7.29 40.52
N ASP A 297 -21.91 -8.50 40.39
CA ASP A 297 -22.69 -9.73 40.31
C ASP A 297 -23.45 -9.98 41.62
N TYR A 298 -22.79 -9.83 42.77
CA TYR A 298 -23.44 -10.00 44.08
C TYR A 298 -24.55 -8.98 44.34
N TYR A 299 -24.34 -7.70 44.00
CA TYR A 299 -25.41 -6.70 44.13
C TYR A 299 -26.56 -6.96 43.15
N SER A 300 -26.28 -7.41 41.94
CA SER A 300 -27.32 -7.75 40.95
C SER A 300 -28.17 -8.94 41.43
N MET A 301 -27.53 -9.99 41.97
CA MET A 301 -28.23 -11.13 42.57
C MET A 301 -29.04 -10.73 43.81
N SER A 302 -28.52 -9.82 44.64
CA SER A 302 -29.25 -9.29 45.79
C SER A 302 -30.51 -8.51 45.36
N GLN A 303 -30.40 -7.67 44.33
CA GLN A 303 -31.55 -6.93 43.78
C GLN A 303 -32.59 -7.86 43.17
N LEU A 304 -32.17 -8.88 42.41
CA LEU A 304 -33.08 -9.88 41.84
C LEU A 304 -33.83 -10.65 42.94
N ASN A 305 -33.17 -10.99 44.05
CA ASN A 305 -33.83 -11.63 45.20
C ASN A 305 -34.87 -10.73 45.89
N ASN A 306 -34.73 -9.40 45.82
CA ASN A 306 -35.69 -8.46 46.40
C ASN A 306 -36.78 -8.00 45.41
N ALA A 307 -36.55 -8.09 44.09
CA ALA A 307 -37.53 -7.66 43.08
C ALA A 307 -38.80 -8.53 43.06
N ASP A 308 -38.68 -9.84 43.34
CA ASP A 308 -39.84 -10.75 43.43
C ASP A 308 -40.74 -10.50 44.65
N GLN A 309 -40.25 -9.76 45.67
CA GLN A 309 -41.02 -9.41 46.86
C GLN A 309 -42.03 -8.28 46.63
N GLU A 310 -41.70 -7.27 45.82
CA GLU A 310 -42.62 -6.16 45.54
C GLU A 310 -43.78 -6.61 44.67
N ASP A 311 -43.56 -7.47 43.68
CA ASP A 311 -44.62 -7.97 42.80
C ASP A 311 -45.59 -8.90 43.54
N LEU A 312 -45.10 -9.86 44.35
CA LEU A 312 -45.97 -10.78 45.11
C LEU A 312 -46.77 -10.08 46.23
N LEU A 313 -46.15 -9.14 46.96
CA LEU A 313 -46.83 -8.37 48.01
C LEU A 313 -47.87 -7.40 47.43
N ASN A 314 -47.55 -6.72 46.32
CA ASN A 314 -48.51 -5.87 45.58
C ASN A 314 -49.65 -6.69 44.97
N ARG A 315 -49.36 -7.88 44.43
CA ARG A 315 -50.36 -8.78 43.83
C ARG A 315 -51.31 -9.36 44.88
N TYR A 316 -50.84 -9.62 46.10
CA TYR A 316 -51.71 -10.02 47.23
C TYR A 316 -52.55 -8.85 47.78
N MET A 317 -51.98 -7.65 47.91
CA MET A 317 -52.74 -6.44 48.28
C MET A 317 -53.82 -6.10 47.24
N THR A 318 -53.54 -6.33 45.96
CA THR A 318 -54.48 -6.19 44.85
C THR A 318 -55.58 -7.27 44.88
N LEU A 319 -55.27 -8.52 45.22
CA LEU A 319 -56.25 -9.60 45.37
C LEU A 319 -57.19 -9.45 46.57
N ARG A 320 -56.74 -8.80 47.66
CA ARG A 320 -57.55 -8.59 48.88
C ARG A 320 -58.46 -7.36 48.80
N TYR A 321 -58.14 -6.39 47.94
CA TYR A 321 -58.91 -5.14 47.77
C TYR A 321 -59.48 -4.94 46.35
N GLY A 322 -59.17 -5.81 45.39
CA GLY A 322 -59.57 -5.70 43.99
C GLY A 322 -60.65 -6.70 43.59
N LEU A 323 -61.91 -6.43 43.93
CA LEU A 323 -63.06 -7.01 43.27
C LEU A 323 -63.42 -6.15 42.03
N ALA A 324 -62.84 -6.45 40.85
CA ALA A 324 -63.43 -6.27 39.52
C ALA A 324 -62.43 -6.48 38.36
N GLN A 325 -62.59 -7.61 37.64
CA GLN A 325 -62.37 -7.79 36.18
C GLN A 325 -60.93 -7.60 35.59
N PRO A 326 -60.68 -7.96 34.31
CA PRO A 326 -60.03 -9.22 33.92
C PRO A 326 -58.61 -9.03 33.36
N ALA A 327 -57.90 -10.14 33.30
CA ALA A 327 -56.50 -10.31 32.90
C ALA A 327 -56.09 -9.63 31.58
N GLN A 328 -54.95 -8.96 31.58
CA GLN A 328 -54.01 -8.97 30.45
C GLN A 328 -52.56 -8.99 30.93
N THR A 329 -51.87 -10.03 30.48
CA THR A 329 -50.46 -10.37 30.70
C THR A 329 -49.58 -9.38 29.93
N MET A 330 -48.62 -8.72 30.61
CA MET A 330 -47.56 -8.00 29.91
C MET A 330 -46.47 -8.98 29.49
N VAL A 331 -46.19 -9.06 28.18
CA VAL A 331 -44.99 -9.73 27.66
C VAL A 331 -43.92 -8.66 27.43
N LYS A 332 -42.78 -8.88 28.07
CA LYS A 332 -41.53 -8.14 27.88
C LYS A 332 -41.06 -8.36 26.43
N GLN A 333 -41.09 -7.32 25.62
CA GLN A 333 -40.64 -7.35 24.22
C GLN A 333 -39.10 -7.39 24.18
N GLY A 334 -38.54 -8.61 24.23
CA GLY A 334 -37.20 -8.88 23.74
C GLY A 334 -37.29 -9.22 22.26
N SER A 335 -36.84 -8.33 21.37
CA SER A 335 -36.76 -8.62 19.95
C SER A 335 -35.40 -9.24 19.62
N GLY A 336 -35.28 -10.54 19.80
CA GLY A 336 -34.26 -11.37 19.18
C GLY A 336 -34.90 -12.28 18.13
N GLY A 337 -34.29 -12.35 16.96
CA GLY A 337 -34.50 -13.42 15.96
C GLY A 337 -35.64 -13.20 14.97
N PHE A 338 -35.30 -12.83 13.73
CA PHE A 338 -35.90 -13.33 12.49
C PHE A 338 -35.27 -12.62 11.27
N PHE A 339 -34.13 -13.09 10.73
CA PHE A 339 -33.67 -12.80 9.35
C PHE A 339 -32.60 -13.81 8.89
N GLY A 340 -32.90 -15.11 8.99
CA GLY A 340 -32.16 -16.12 8.25
C GLY A 340 -32.70 -16.18 6.82
N GLY A 341 -31.86 -15.88 5.81
CA GLY A 341 -32.09 -16.39 4.46
C GLY A 341 -31.95 -15.47 3.24
N LEU A 342 -31.74 -14.14 3.34
CA LEU A 342 -31.62 -13.34 2.10
C LEU A 342 -30.81 -12.04 2.22
N MET A 343 -29.65 -12.09 2.87
CA MET A 343 -28.70 -10.97 2.87
C MET A 343 -27.28 -11.47 2.55
N LYS A 344 -26.95 -11.49 1.26
CA LYS A 344 -25.59 -11.59 0.72
C LYS A 344 -24.75 -10.42 1.25
N GLY A 345 -24.24 -10.53 2.46
CA GLY A 345 -23.48 -9.48 3.11
C GLY A 345 -22.12 -10.02 3.51
N PHE A 346 -21.10 -9.22 3.19
CA PHE A 346 -19.70 -9.28 3.62
C PHE A 346 -19.65 -9.42 5.14
N CYS A 347 -19.01 -10.50 5.63
CA CYS A 347 -18.89 -10.76 7.06
C CYS A 347 -17.78 -11.78 7.38
N PHE A 348 -17.20 -11.66 8.58
CA PHE A 348 -16.26 -12.62 9.19
C PHE A 348 -16.86 -13.31 10.42
N VAL A 349 -16.44 -14.56 10.69
CA VAL A 349 -16.90 -15.31 11.87
C VAL A 349 -16.36 -14.70 13.17
N ALA A 350 -17.12 -14.81 14.26
CA ALA A 350 -16.65 -14.50 15.61
C ALA A 350 -15.26 -15.12 15.90
N GLY A 351 -14.38 -14.39 16.58
CA GLY A 351 -13.01 -14.80 16.87
C GLY A 351 -12.00 -14.52 15.75
N THR A 352 -12.43 -14.00 14.60
CA THR A 352 -11.51 -13.55 13.55
C THR A 352 -10.65 -12.39 14.06
N GLN A 353 -9.33 -12.54 13.98
CA GLN A 353 -8.34 -11.57 14.42
C GLN A 353 -8.17 -10.47 13.37
N ILE A 354 -8.63 -9.27 13.67
CA ILE A 354 -8.38 -8.08 12.86
C ILE A 354 -7.07 -7.45 13.30
N SER A 355 -6.22 -7.09 12.34
CA SER A 355 -4.92 -6.46 12.63
C SER A 355 -5.11 -5.02 13.06
N THR A 356 -4.72 -4.70 14.30
CA THR A 356 -4.66 -3.33 14.82
C THR A 356 -3.19 -2.93 15.06
N PRO A 357 -2.91 -1.62 15.21
CA PRO A 357 -1.57 -1.16 15.61
C PRO A 357 -1.06 -1.78 16.93
N GLU A 358 -1.97 -2.21 17.81
CA GLU A 358 -1.69 -2.81 19.12
C GLU A 358 -1.61 -4.34 19.08
N GLY A 359 -1.93 -4.97 17.94
CA GLY A 359 -1.95 -6.42 17.76
C GLY A 359 -3.27 -6.94 17.22
N GLY A 360 -3.44 -8.26 17.18
CA GLY A 360 -4.71 -8.87 16.79
C GLY A 360 -5.81 -8.58 17.80
N LYS A 361 -6.97 -8.11 17.33
CA LYS A 361 -8.20 -7.95 18.10
C LYS A 361 -9.32 -8.75 17.45
N VAL A 362 -10.11 -9.47 18.24
CA VAL A 362 -11.24 -10.26 17.71
C VAL A 362 -12.36 -9.34 17.22
N ILE A 363 -12.92 -9.63 16.04
CA ILE A 363 -13.84 -8.75 15.32
C ILE A 363 -15.07 -8.33 16.16
N GLU A 364 -15.65 -9.23 16.95
CA GLU A 364 -16.85 -8.99 17.76
C GLU A 364 -16.62 -8.03 18.94
N SER A 365 -15.37 -7.64 19.21
CA SER A 365 -14.99 -6.75 20.32
C SER A 365 -14.70 -5.30 19.89
N PHE A 366 -14.82 -5.01 18.59
CA PHE A 366 -14.57 -3.67 18.06
C PHE A 366 -15.68 -2.68 18.44
N VAL A 367 -15.27 -1.45 18.74
CA VAL A 367 -16.13 -0.32 19.03
C VAL A 367 -15.74 0.87 18.15
N ASN A 368 -16.60 1.90 18.10
CA ASN A 368 -16.30 3.12 17.35
C ASN A 368 -15.01 3.77 17.86
N GLY A 369 -14.13 4.13 16.93
CA GLY A 369 -12.84 4.79 17.20
C GLY A 369 -11.67 3.83 17.44
N ASP A 370 -11.89 2.51 17.40
CA ASP A 370 -10.79 1.55 17.34
C ASP A 370 -10.02 1.66 16.01
N ASN A 371 -8.74 1.30 16.01
CA ASN A 371 -7.89 1.38 14.83
C ASN A 371 -7.73 0.02 14.14
N VAL A 372 -7.68 0.01 12.80
CA VAL A 372 -7.33 -1.16 12.00
C VAL A 372 -6.22 -0.83 10.99
N ILE A 373 -5.34 -1.80 10.73
CA ILE A 373 -4.26 -1.66 9.75
C ILE A 373 -4.81 -1.93 8.35
N SER A 374 -4.56 -0.99 7.44
CA SER A 374 -4.85 -1.08 6.00
C SER A 374 -3.55 -1.03 5.18
N LEU A 375 -3.64 -0.87 3.85
CA LEU A 375 -2.51 -0.62 2.96
C LEU A 375 -1.97 0.79 3.17
N ASP A 376 -0.74 0.87 3.67
CA ASP A 376 0.00 2.12 3.89
C ASP A 376 -0.69 3.15 4.82
N THR A 377 -1.79 2.76 5.49
CA THR A 377 -2.57 3.62 6.38
C THR A 377 -3.18 2.84 7.54
N VAL A 378 -3.66 3.59 8.54
CA VAL A 378 -4.50 3.10 9.64
C VAL A 378 -5.87 3.74 9.48
N ASN A 379 -6.93 2.94 9.56
CA ASN A 379 -8.31 3.43 9.50
C ASN A 379 -8.97 3.37 10.88
N ASP A 380 -9.87 4.31 11.14
CA ASP A 380 -10.74 4.27 12.31
C ASP A 380 -11.97 3.40 11.99
N VAL A 381 -12.35 2.55 12.94
CA VAL A 381 -13.62 1.82 12.90
C VAL A 381 -14.74 2.81 13.21
N ILE A 382 -15.62 3.00 12.24
CA ILE A 382 -16.84 3.78 12.39
C ILE A 382 -17.86 2.98 13.19
N LYS A 383 -18.02 1.68 12.85
CA LYS A 383 -19.02 0.82 13.48
C LYS A 383 -18.75 -0.66 13.24
N LEU A 384 -18.99 -1.47 14.27
CA LEU A 384 -19.17 -2.92 14.15
C LEU A 384 -20.65 -3.23 13.86
N HIS A 385 -20.89 -4.09 12.87
CA HIS A 385 -22.21 -4.60 12.54
C HIS A 385 -22.28 -6.09 12.87
N ASP A 386 -23.24 -6.46 13.70
CA ASP A 386 -23.65 -7.85 13.89
C ASP A 386 -24.56 -8.23 12.71
N MET A 387 -24.11 -9.21 11.93
CA MET A 387 -24.72 -9.58 10.67
C MET A 387 -25.54 -10.89 10.77
N GLY A 388 -25.72 -11.39 11.99
CA GLY A 388 -26.44 -12.62 12.30
C GLY A 388 -25.72 -13.90 11.87
N GLU A 389 -26.48 -14.99 11.82
CA GLU A 389 -26.02 -16.32 11.41
C GLU A 389 -26.00 -16.46 9.87
N LYS A 390 -24.84 -16.80 9.30
CA LYS A 390 -24.67 -16.99 7.84
C LYS A 390 -23.79 -18.18 7.49
N GLU A 391 -24.00 -18.74 6.30
CA GLU A 391 -23.13 -19.78 5.76
C GLU A 391 -21.71 -19.25 5.55
N THR A 392 -20.71 -20.03 5.96
CA THR A 392 -19.31 -19.64 5.91
C THR A 392 -18.54 -20.37 4.80
N HIS A 393 -17.47 -19.74 4.35
CA HIS A 393 -16.48 -20.22 3.39
C HIS A 393 -15.11 -20.22 4.07
N ARG A 394 -14.29 -21.19 3.70
CA ARG A 394 -12.89 -21.30 4.10
C ARG A 394 -12.05 -20.70 2.98
N LEU A 395 -11.27 -19.67 3.31
CA LEU A 395 -10.32 -19.05 2.41
C LEU A 395 -8.90 -19.13 3.00
N GLU A 396 -7.97 -19.63 2.21
CA GLU A 396 -6.58 -19.86 2.64
C GLU A 396 -5.55 -19.46 1.60
N THR A 397 -4.38 -19.05 2.10
CA THR A 397 -3.12 -18.97 1.35
C THR A 397 -2.14 -20.01 1.91
N ILE A 398 -0.84 -19.83 1.70
CA ILE A 398 0.18 -20.72 2.25
C ILE A 398 0.32 -20.63 3.78
N ASP A 399 0.01 -19.47 4.37
CA ASP A 399 0.22 -19.17 5.80
C ASP A 399 -0.90 -18.32 6.44
N CYS A 400 -1.90 -17.89 5.68
CA CYS A 400 -3.07 -17.18 6.20
C CYS A 400 -4.35 -18.02 5.99
N GLN A 401 -5.25 -18.01 6.98
CA GLN A 401 -6.54 -18.70 6.94
C GLN A 401 -7.62 -17.84 7.58
N VAL A 402 -8.73 -17.64 6.86
CA VAL A 402 -9.91 -16.97 7.39
C VAL A 402 -11.19 -17.75 7.08
N ARG A 403 -12.14 -17.70 8.01
CA ARG A 403 -13.52 -18.12 7.77
C ARG A 403 -14.38 -16.88 7.61
N THR A 404 -15.05 -16.78 6.48
CA THR A 404 -15.78 -15.58 6.05
C THR A 404 -17.01 -15.98 5.25
N THR A 405 -17.85 -15.05 4.81
CA THR A 405 -18.96 -15.36 3.90
C THR A 405 -18.48 -15.53 2.46
N ALA A 406 -19.22 -16.27 1.65
CA ALA A 406 -18.96 -16.43 0.22
C ALA A 406 -18.87 -15.07 -0.51
N THR A 407 -19.63 -14.11 -0.02
CA THR A 407 -19.76 -12.78 -0.60
C THR A 407 -18.73 -11.79 -0.09
N GLU A 408 -17.83 -12.16 0.82
CA GLU A 408 -16.77 -11.28 1.31
C GLU A 408 -15.89 -10.73 0.18
N LYS A 409 -15.42 -9.49 0.28
CA LYS A 409 -14.56 -8.87 -0.73
C LYS A 409 -13.11 -8.88 -0.27
N VAL A 410 -12.24 -9.52 -1.03
CA VAL A 410 -10.79 -9.51 -0.79
C VAL A 410 -10.06 -8.79 -1.90
N LEU A 411 -8.90 -8.22 -1.58
CA LEU A 411 -8.11 -7.45 -2.53
C LEU A 411 -7.21 -8.36 -3.39
N THR A 412 -7.44 -8.36 -4.70
CA THR A 412 -6.56 -8.96 -5.72
C THR A 412 -5.71 -7.88 -6.41
N PRO A 413 -4.67 -8.23 -7.20
CA PRO A 413 -3.95 -7.26 -8.02
C PRO A 413 -4.83 -6.49 -9.02
N ASN A 414 -5.99 -7.04 -9.38
CA ASN A 414 -6.94 -6.45 -10.32
C ASN A 414 -8.09 -5.70 -9.61
N GLY A 415 -8.00 -5.51 -8.29
CA GLY A 415 -9.03 -4.89 -7.46
C GLY A 415 -9.78 -5.90 -6.59
N LEU A 416 -10.88 -5.44 -6.01
CA LEU A 416 -11.69 -6.22 -5.06
C LEU A 416 -12.49 -7.29 -5.78
N LYS A 417 -12.50 -8.50 -5.20
CA LYS A 417 -13.21 -9.66 -5.75
C LYS A 417 -13.91 -10.43 -4.63
N LEU A 418 -15.06 -11.00 -4.94
CA LEU A 418 -15.81 -11.84 -4.00
C LEU A 418 -15.07 -13.14 -3.74
N VAL A 419 -15.10 -13.64 -2.51
CA VAL A 419 -14.49 -14.92 -2.14
C VAL A 419 -15.00 -16.07 -3.01
N GLU A 420 -16.32 -16.16 -3.24
CA GLU A 420 -16.93 -17.19 -4.10
C GLU A 420 -16.49 -17.14 -5.57
N ALA A 421 -15.93 -16.00 -6.01
CA ALA A 421 -15.45 -15.82 -7.37
C ALA A 421 -13.93 -16.06 -7.52
N LEU A 422 -13.21 -16.34 -6.42
CA LEU A 422 -11.77 -16.60 -6.47
C LEU A 422 -11.47 -17.98 -7.05
N GLU A 423 -10.39 -18.05 -7.82
CA GLU A 423 -9.85 -19.32 -8.31
C GLU A 423 -8.62 -19.74 -7.50
N ILE A 424 -8.41 -21.05 -7.34
CA ILE A 424 -7.19 -21.57 -6.72
C ILE A 424 -5.97 -21.13 -7.54
N GLY A 425 -4.96 -20.59 -6.86
CA GLY A 425 -3.76 -20.01 -7.46
C GLY A 425 -3.84 -18.50 -7.74
N GLU A 426 -5.02 -17.90 -7.66
CA GLU A 426 -5.19 -16.45 -7.82
C GLU A 426 -4.53 -15.70 -6.65
N PRO A 427 -3.72 -14.65 -6.90
CA PRO A 427 -3.07 -13.90 -5.83
C PRO A 427 -4.04 -12.94 -5.10
N ILE A 428 -4.00 -12.95 -3.77
CA ILE A 428 -4.72 -12.01 -2.90
C ILE A 428 -3.76 -11.32 -1.93
N MET A 429 -4.06 -10.08 -1.53
CA MET A 429 -3.23 -9.31 -0.62
C MET A 429 -3.33 -9.88 0.80
N THR A 430 -2.18 -10.20 1.39
CA THR A 430 -2.06 -10.61 2.79
C THR A 430 -1.05 -9.72 3.52
N VAL A 431 -0.90 -9.91 4.83
CA VAL A 431 0.16 -9.29 5.64
C VAL A 431 1.59 -9.64 5.17
N HIS A 432 1.73 -10.61 4.27
CA HIS A 432 2.99 -11.03 3.65
C HIS A 432 3.11 -10.60 2.17
N GLY A 433 2.22 -9.73 1.70
CA GLY A 433 2.10 -9.33 0.30
C GLY A 433 1.12 -10.20 -0.48
N TYR A 434 1.18 -10.16 -1.82
CA TYR A 434 0.30 -10.97 -2.65
C TYR A 434 0.70 -12.46 -2.61
N GLN A 435 -0.21 -13.31 -2.14
CA GLN A 435 -0.01 -14.76 -2.06
C GLN A 435 -1.13 -15.51 -2.80
N PRO A 436 -0.84 -16.66 -3.44
CA PRO A 436 -1.84 -17.44 -4.15
C PRO A 436 -2.83 -18.11 -3.18
N VAL A 437 -4.10 -18.12 -3.55
CA VAL A 437 -5.16 -18.88 -2.87
C VAL A 437 -4.85 -20.38 -2.96
N THR A 438 -4.90 -21.08 -1.83
CA THR A 438 -4.67 -22.53 -1.72
C THR A 438 -5.96 -23.28 -1.45
N VAL A 439 -6.93 -22.66 -0.77
CA VAL A 439 -8.27 -23.19 -0.54
C VAL A 439 -9.31 -22.07 -0.63
N CYS A 440 -10.42 -22.35 -1.33
CA CYS A 440 -11.60 -21.50 -1.38
C CYS A 440 -12.83 -22.40 -1.58
N GLU A 441 -13.58 -22.67 -0.50
CA GLU A 441 -14.74 -23.57 -0.56
C GLU A 441 -15.75 -23.29 0.55
N PRO A 442 -17.05 -23.62 0.37
CA PRO A 442 -18.04 -23.57 1.44
C PRO A 442 -17.67 -24.49 2.60
N THR A 443 -17.89 -24.04 3.84
CA THR A 443 -17.67 -24.90 5.03
C THR A 443 -18.85 -25.83 5.31
N GLY A 444 -20.04 -25.52 4.76
CA GLY A 444 -21.31 -26.15 5.10
C GLY A 444 -21.87 -25.79 6.48
N ASN A 445 -21.23 -24.86 7.19
CA ASN A 445 -21.69 -24.40 8.51
C ASN A 445 -22.32 -23.02 8.41
N THR A 446 -23.34 -22.78 9.24
CA THR A 446 -23.85 -21.44 9.52
C THR A 446 -23.27 -20.99 10.85
N GLU A 447 -22.66 -19.80 10.88
CA GLU A 447 -22.04 -19.23 12.08
C GLU A 447 -22.40 -17.75 12.24
N GLN A 448 -22.43 -17.27 13.48
CA GLN A 448 -22.57 -15.85 13.82
C GLN A 448 -21.40 -15.06 13.23
N VAL A 449 -21.73 -14.07 12.40
CA VAL A 449 -20.76 -13.27 11.66
C VAL A 449 -20.92 -11.77 11.91
N PHE A 450 -19.82 -11.04 11.72
CA PHE A 450 -19.68 -9.62 11.99
C PHE A 450 -18.99 -8.92 10.82
N GLU A 451 -19.22 -7.62 10.69
CA GLU A 451 -18.56 -6.79 9.68
C GLU A 451 -18.18 -5.42 10.24
N LEU A 452 -17.03 -4.89 9.80
CA LEU A 452 -16.58 -3.56 10.16
C LEU A 452 -16.96 -2.55 9.08
N GLN A 453 -17.31 -1.35 9.53
CA GLN A 453 -17.32 -0.16 8.70
C GLN A 453 -16.16 0.72 9.16
N CYS A 454 -15.28 1.07 8.24
CA CYS A 454 -14.05 1.83 8.52
C CYS A 454 -14.02 3.14 7.73
N THR A 455 -13.19 4.08 8.18
CA THR A 455 -12.86 5.29 7.42
C THR A 455 -11.92 4.98 6.24
N GLY A 456 -11.60 6.00 5.44
CA GLY A 456 -10.52 5.90 4.45
C GLY A 456 -10.87 5.00 3.28
N ASP A 457 -9.96 4.08 2.96
CA ASP A 457 -10.16 3.07 1.91
C ASP A 457 -11.09 1.92 2.36
N ASN A 458 -11.53 1.94 3.63
CA ASN A 458 -12.42 0.94 4.22
C ASN A 458 -11.86 -0.49 4.17
N LEU A 459 -10.53 -0.64 4.10
CA LEU A 459 -9.86 -1.93 4.10
C LEU A 459 -9.28 -2.27 5.49
N PHE A 460 -9.14 -3.57 5.76
CA PHE A 460 -8.46 -4.11 6.94
C PHE A 460 -7.99 -5.56 6.75
N TYR A 461 -7.02 -5.99 7.54
CA TYR A 461 -6.55 -7.39 7.55
C TYR A 461 -7.30 -8.26 8.56
N ALA A 462 -8.01 -9.28 8.08
CA ALA A 462 -8.71 -10.30 8.86
C ALA A 462 -7.97 -11.64 8.80
N ASN A 463 -7.45 -12.13 9.93
CA ASN A 463 -6.52 -13.26 10.02
C ASN A 463 -5.38 -13.19 8.98
N GLY A 464 -4.91 -11.97 8.71
CA GLY A 464 -3.83 -11.73 7.76
C GLY A 464 -4.26 -11.55 6.30
N ILE A 465 -5.53 -11.72 5.93
CA ILE A 465 -6.05 -11.49 4.57
C ILE A 465 -6.70 -10.10 4.48
N MET A 466 -6.36 -9.32 3.45
CA MET A 466 -6.93 -7.99 3.25
C MET A 466 -8.35 -8.07 2.69
N ALA A 467 -9.29 -7.44 3.37
CA ALA A 467 -10.69 -7.38 2.99
C ALA A 467 -11.25 -5.95 3.06
N GLU A 468 -12.39 -5.73 2.40
CA GLU A 468 -13.13 -4.48 2.45
C GLU A 468 -14.31 -4.58 3.41
N GLY A 469 -14.39 -3.63 4.34
CA GLY A 469 -15.54 -3.47 5.21
C GLY A 469 -16.81 -3.05 4.47
N ILE A 470 -17.89 -2.93 5.23
CA ILE A 470 -19.19 -2.54 4.67
C ILE A 470 -19.30 -1.03 4.44
N ASN A 471 -19.78 -0.63 3.27
CA ASN A 471 -20.00 0.78 2.94
C ASN A 471 -21.46 1.22 3.13
N GLU A 472 -21.72 2.53 3.06
CA GLU A 472 -23.07 3.10 3.27
C GLU A 472 -24.10 2.62 2.24
N ALA A 473 -23.68 2.38 0.99
CA ALA A 473 -24.58 1.92 -0.07
C ALA A 473 -25.04 0.48 0.21
N GLU A 474 -24.14 -0.37 0.69
CA GLU A 474 -24.42 -1.75 1.09
C GLU A 474 -25.29 -1.80 2.35
N LEU A 475 -25.00 -0.97 3.35
CA LEU A 475 -25.85 -0.81 4.53
C LEU A 475 -27.27 -0.38 4.15
N LYS A 476 -27.40 0.53 3.18
CA LYS A 476 -28.70 0.96 2.67
C LYS A 476 -29.41 -0.16 1.92
N ALA A 477 -28.69 -0.92 1.08
CA ALA A 477 -29.25 -2.07 0.38
C ALA A 477 -29.78 -3.13 1.37
N ILE A 478 -29.03 -3.40 2.45
CA ILE A 478 -29.47 -4.28 3.55
C ILE A 478 -30.69 -3.69 4.27
N ALA A 479 -30.68 -2.39 4.59
CA ALA A 479 -31.83 -1.77 5.24
C ALA A 479 -33.09 -1.80 4.37
N ASP A 480 -32.96 -1.61 3.06
CA ASP A 480 -34.08 -1.60 2.12
C ASP A 480 -34.59 -3.02 1.83
N ALA A 481 -33.70 -4.02 1.74
CA ALA A 481 -34.10 -5.43 1.67
C ALA A 481 -34.82 -5.89 2.95
N LYS A 482 -34.42 -5.39 4.14
CA LYS A 482 -35.15 -5.60 5.39
C LYS A 482 -36.58 -5.04 5.31
N LYS A 483 -36.74 -3.79 4.84
CA LYS A 483 -38.07 -3.18 4.64
C LYS A 483 -38.92 -3.94 3.61
N LEU A 484 -38.32 -4.46 2.55
CA LEU A 484 -39.04 -5.26 1.56
C LEU A 484 -39.57 -6.55 2.19
N SER A 485 -38.75 -7.28 2.92
CA SER A 485 -39.16 -8.52 3.61
C SER A 485 -40.20 -8.31 4.71
N GLU A 486 -40.18 -7.15 5.39
CA GLU A 486 -41.21 -6.76 6.36
C GLU A 486 -42.54 -6.35 5.68
N ASN A 487 -42.49 -5.84 4.44
CA ASN A 487 -43.67 -5.45 3.67
C ASN A 487 -44.31 -6.60 2.88
N THR A 488 -43.56 -7.65 2.49
CA THR A 488 -44.15 -8.87 1.91
C THR A 488 -44.96 -9.71 2.91
N GLY A 489 -44.82 -9.46 4.21
CA GLY A 489 -45.67 -10.04 5.25
C GLY A 489 -47.05 -9.38 5.43
N LYS A 490 -47.36 -8.32 4.67
CA LYS A 490 -48.65 -7.60 4.75
C LYS A 490 -49.25 -7.32 3.37
N LYS A 491 -49.86 -8.35 2.76
CA LYS A 491 -50.97 -8.34 1.76
C LYS A 491 -51.16 -9.81 1.33
N GLU A 492 -52.31 -10.47 1.31
CA GLU A 492 -53.71 -10.17 1.57
C GLU A 492 -54.37 -11.50 1.97
N ASP A 493 -55.07 -11.52 3.10
CA ASP A 493 -56.09 -12.53 3.40
C ASP A 493 -57.41 -12.05 2.79
N LYS A 494 -57.77 -12.61 1.63
CA LYS A 494 -59.14 -12.74 1.14
C LYS A 494 -59.25 -14.00 0.30
N GLY A 495 -59.97 -14.97 0.84
CA GLY A 495 -60.00 -16.33 0.32
C GLY A 495 -60.97 -16.64 -0.82
N THR A 496 -60.92 -17.94 -1.10
CA THR A 496 -61.89 -18.89 -1.67
C THR A 496 -62.07 -19.07 -3.19
N GLY A 497 -61.89 -20.34 -3.60
CA GLY A 497 -62.31 -21.01 -4.84
C GLY A 497 -61.19 -21.07 -5.88
N GLU A 498 -60.78 -22.19 -6.47
CA GLU A 498 -61.31 -23.56 -6.59
C GLU A 498 -60.15 -24.44 -7.13
N GLU A 499 -60.23 -25.76 -6.92
CA GLU A 499 -59.29 -26.76 -7.48
C GLU A 499 -59.17 -26.65 -9.01
N THR A 500 -57.97 -26.88 -9.55
CA THR A 500 -57.70 -28.03 -10.45
C THR A 500 -56.21 -28.23 -10.68
N ASP A 501 -55.85 -29.50 -10.64
CA ASP A 501 -54.62 -30.18 -11.04
C ASP A 501 -54.21 -29.86 -12.49
N GLU A 502 -52.91 -29.75 -12.77
CA GLU A 502 -52.22 -30.45 -13.87
C GLU A 502 -50.76 -29.97 -14.05
N THR A 503 -49.89 -30.97 -14.08
CA THR A 503 -48.55 -31.06 -14.66
C THR A 503 -48.27 -30.21 -15.90
N ASN A 504 -47.04 -29.67 -16.03
CA ASN A 504 -46.06 -29.99 -17.10
C ASN A 504 -44.93 -28.95 -17.19
N ASP A 505 -43.69 -29.47 -17.15
CA ASP A 505 -42.51 -28.90 -17.83
C ASP A 505 -42.66 -29.19 -19.34
N PRO A 506 -42.23 -28.30 -20.27
CA PRO A 506 -40.91 -28.50 -20.88
C PRO A 506 -40.16 -27.23 -21.36
N THR A 507 -38.83 -27.27 -21.21
CA THR A 507 -37.71 -26.94 -22.14
C THR A 507 -37.90 -26.14 -23.44
N ASP A 508 -36.88 -25.28 -23.67
CA ASP A 508 -36.17 -24.94 -24.92
C ASP A 508 -36.88 -24.22 -26.10
N GLU A 509 -36.37 -23.05 -26.50
CA GLU A 509 -35.44 -22.89 -27.64
C GLU A 509 -35.20 -21.40 -28.00
N ASN A 510 -33.91 -21.04 -28.13
CA ASN A 510 -33.26 -20.14 -29.10
C ASN A 510 -34.04 -19.03 -29.82
N SER A 511 -33.46 -17.82 -29.82
CA SER A 511 -32.86 -17.28 -31.06
C SER A 511 -31.88 -16.14 -30.78
N GLU A 512 -30.67 -16.33 -31.29
CA GLU A 512 -29.70 -15.31 -31.70
C GLU A 512 -30.39 -14.26 -32.60
N ASP A 513 -30.02 -12.99 -32.53
CA ASP A 513 -28.92 -12.47 -33.35
C ASP A 513 -28.75 -10.94 -33.16
N THR A 514 -27.64 -10.49 -33.66
CA THR A 514 -26.84 -9.31 -33.36
C THR A 514 -27.17 -8.07 -34.20
N ASP A 515 -26.61 -6.94 -33.74
CA ASP A 515 -26.18 -5.74 -34.47
C ASP A 515 -27.21 -4.84 -35.17
N GLU A 516 -27.31 -3.58 -34.71
CA GLU A 516 -26.76 -2.47 -35.48
C GLU A 516 -26.72 -1.14 -34.68
N VAL A 517 -25.58 -0.47 -34.81
CA VAL A 517 -25.26 0.88 -34.35
C VAL A 517 -25.84 1.90 -35.33
N THR A 518 -26.39 3.04 -34.86
CA THR A 518 -26.16 4.38 -35.46
C THR A 518 -26.81 5.53 -34.65
N ASP A 519 -25.93 6.40 -34.18
CA ASP A 519 -25.91 7.87 -34.22
C ASP A 519 -27.11 8.79 -33.85
N GLU A 520 -26.75 9.72 -32.94
CA GLU A 520 -27.04 11.16 -32.88
C GLU A 520 -28.49 11.67 -32.96
N LYS A 521 -28.95 12.34 -31.87
CA LYS A 521 -29.01 13.81 -31.87
C LYS A 521 -29.37 14.46 -30.53
N THR A 522 -28.59 15.49 -30.25
CA THR A 522 -28.74 16.55 -29.26
C THR A 522 -30.07 17.31 -29.39
N THR A 523 -30.64 17.79 -28.29
CA THR A 523 -31.27 19.13 -28.25
C THR A 523 -31.23 19.75 -26.85
N LYS A 524 -30.48 20.86 -26.76
CA LYS A 524 -30.50 21.84 -25.66
C LYS A 524 -31.83 22.60 -25.65
N LYS A 525 -32.31 22.98 -24.46
CA LYS A 525 -33.14 24.18 -24.26
C LYS A 525 -32.59 25.02 -23.10
N THR A 526 -32.33 26.28 -23.42
CA THR A 526 -31.77 27.37 -22.62
C THR A 526 -32.87 28.22 -21.97
N LYS A 527 -32.59 28.80 -20.79
CA LYS A 527 -32.93 30.18 -20.29
C LYS A 527 -32.69 30.20 -18.77
N GLY A 528 -32.12 31.21 -18.12
CA GLY A 528 -31.68 32.54 -18.54
C GLY A 528 -30.84 33.21 -17.43
N LYS A 529 -30.11 34.26 -17.83
CA LYS A 529 -29.22 35.12 -17.03
C LYS A 529 -29.96 35.96 -15.98
N LYS A 530 -29.28 36.24 -14.87
CA LYS A 530 -29.30 37.55 -14.21
C LYS A 530 -27.89 37.88 -13.69
N SER A 531 -27.33 38.95 -14.22
CA SER A 531 -26.04 39.56 -13.88
C SER A 531 -26.24 40.63 -12.82
N GLU A 532 -25.38 40.63 -11.80
CA GLU A 532 -25.33 41.61 -10.72
C GLU A 532 -24.24 42.66 -11.02
N LYS A 533 -24.54 43.90 -10.64
CA LYS A 533 -23.87 45.14 -11.05
C LYS A 533 -22.94 45.59 -9.93
N VAL A 534 -21.75 46.06 -10.31
CA VAL A 534 -20.75 46.74 -9.48
C VAL A 534 -20.96 48.27 -9.61
N GLU A 535 -20.94 48.95 -8.47
CA GLU A 535 -20.74 50.40 -8.21
C GLU A 535 -20.44 50.43 -6.69
N GLU A 536 -19.41 51.07 -6.14
CA GLU A 536 -18.49 52.12 -6.56
C GLU A 536 -17.21 52.03 -5.71
#